data_AF-D3ICC8-F1
#
_entry.id   AF-D3ICC8-F1
#
_cell.length_a   1.000
_cell.length_b   1.000
_cell.length_c   1.000
_cell.angle_alpha   90.00
_cell.angle_beta   90.00
_cell.angle_gamma   90.00
#
_symmetry.space_group_name_H-M   'P 1'
#
loop_
_entity.id
_entity.type
_entity.pdbx_description
1 polymer ?
#
loop_
_entity_poly.entity_id
_entity_poly.type
_entity_poly.pdbx_seq_one_letter_code
_entity_poly.pdbx_strand_id
1 'polypeptide(L)'
;MNLLCSIEEFRKMFSLEKKFKAVADIERFVLEVAQKELDESSPYSFTWERQEVSSRGCNGKKVVGYTFYPKFIQKNKDPQLEKKELQAKVGNIAGAYGMLDRTVSDYLLYNLNMTKEEINANKALFLTAQQTLPNLVEHLADLRERAARSGKGTGWIINGLKGKIK
;
A
#
# COMPACT_ATOMS: atom_id res chain seq x y z
N MET A 1 -14.91 5.01 -9.45
CA MET A 1 -15.42 6.18 -8.70
C MET A 1 -15.06 7.39 -9.53
N ASN A 2 -16.04 8.14 -10.00
CA ASN A 2 -15.82 9.28 -10.90
C ASN A 2 -16.09 10.56 -10.10
N LEU A 3 -15.27 11.58 -10.29
CA LEU A 3 -15.43 12.84 -9.58
C LEU A 3 -16.17 13.83 -10.47
N LEU A 4 -17.38 14.20 -10.07
CA LEU A 4 -18.12 15.31 -10.66
C LEU A 4 -17.69 16.60 -9.95
N CYS A 5 -17.28 17.58 -10.75
CA CYS A 5 -16.82 18.87 -10.24
C CYS A 5 -17.48 19.96 -11.08
N SER A 6 -18.20 20.89 -10.44
CA SER A 6 -18.67 22.09 -11.14
C SER A 6 -17.50 23.00 -11.50
N ILE A 7 -17.71 23.88 -12.48
CA ILE A 7 -16.64 24.79 -12.92
C ILE A 7 -16.26 25.82 -11.84
N GLU A 8 -17.21 26.21 -10.99
CA GLU A 8 -16.97 27.13 -9.89
C GLU A 8 -16.17 26.46 -8.77
N GLU A 9 -16.54 25.23 -8.39
CA GLU A 9 -15.78 24.44 -7.43
C GLU A 9 -14.36 24.16 -7.95
N PHE A 10 -14.22 23.83 -9.24
CA PHE A 10 -12.91 23.62 -9.86
C PHE A 10 -12.04 24.88 -9.73
N ARG A 11 -12.60 26.06 -10.05
CA ARG A 11 -11.88 27.33 -9.88
C ARG A 11 -11.46 27.58 -8.45
N LYS A 12 -12.31 27.26 -7.47
CA LYS A 12 -11.98 27.41 -6.05
C LYS A 12 -10.86 26.45 -5.63
N MET A 13 -10.99 25.17 -5.96
CA MET A 13 -10.02 24.13 -5.61
C MET A 13 -8.61 24.46 -6.10
N PHE A 14 -8.50 25.00 -7.31
CA PHE A 14 -7.20 25.35 -7.93
C PHE A 14 -6.85 26.83 -7.83
N SER A 15 -7.60 27.63 -7.05
CA SER A 15 -7.36 29.07 -6.88
C SER A 15 -7.32 29.86 -8.21
N LEU A 16 -8.19 29.50 -9.15
CA LEU A 16 -8.30 30.07 -10.50
C LEU A 16 -9.47 31.06 -10.64
N GLU A 17 -10.03 31.55 -9.55
CA GLU A 17 -11.20 32.45 -9.57
C GLU A 17 -10.94 33.74 -10.37
N LYS A 18 -9.70 34.25 -10.31
CA LYS A 18 -9.26 35.47 -11.01
C LYS A 18 -8.54 35.21 -12.34
N LYS A 19 -8.31 33.95 -12.71
CA LYS A 19 -7.53 33.55 -13.91
C LYS A 19 -8.40 32.75 -14.88
N PHE A 20 -8.03 32.72 -16.16
CA PHE A 20 -8.69 31.92 -17.20
C PHE A 20 -10.21 32.10 -17.22
N LYS A 21 -10.70 33.30 -17.57
CA LYS A 21 -12.14 33.59 -17.57
C LYS A 21 -12.91 32.69 -18.55
N ALA A 22 -12.30 32.38 -19.69
CA ALA A 22 -12.86 31.44 -20.65
C ALA A 22 -12.65 29.98 -20.20
N VAL A 23 -13.65 29.13 -20.43
CA VAL A 23 -13.58 27.69 -20.12
C VAL A 23 -12.49 27.01 -20.95
N ALA A 24 -12.37 27.37 -22.22
CA ALA A 24 -11.35 26.83 -23.13
C ALA A 24 -9.91 27.05 -22.63
N ASP A 25 -9.65 28.17 -21.93
CA ASP A 25 -8.34 28.43 -21.35
C ASP A 25 -8.03 27.48 -20.19
N ILE A 26 -9.04 27.13 -19.37
CA ILE A 26 -8.88 26.14 -18.30
C ILE A 26 -8.50 24.79 -18.89
N GLU A 27 -9.19 24.39 -19.95
CA GLU A 27 -8.94 23.09 -20.60
C GLU A 27 -7.52 23.04 -21.15
N ARG A 28 -7.12 24.07 -21.91
CA ARG A 28 -5.80 24.12 -22.55
C ARG A 28 -4.64 24.28 -21.57
N PHE A 29 -4.76 25.16 -20.59
CA PHE A 29 -3.64 25.53 -19.72
C PHE A 29 -3.60 24.79 -18.40
N VAL A 30 -4.69 24.14 -18.00
CA VAL A 30 -4.77 23.42 -16.73
C VAL A 30 -4.99 21.93 -16.98
N LEU A 31 -6.08 21.56 -17.67
CA LEU A 31 -6.45 20.14 -17.79
C LEU A 31 -5.51 19.37 -18.71
N GLU A 32 -5.26 19.87 -19.92
CA GLU A 32 -4.37 19.22 -20.89
C GLU A 32 -2.93 19.15 -20.36
N VAL A 33 -2.44 20.24 -19.76
CA VAL A 33 -1.09 20.32 -19.19
C VAL A 33 -0.93 19.33 -18.04
N ALA A 34 -1.85 19.33 -17.06
CA ALA A 34 -1.79 18.43 -15.92
C ALA A 34 -1.94 16.96 -16.33
N GLN A 35 -2.85 16.66 -17.26
CA GLN A 35 -3.03 15.30 -17.77
C GLN A 35 -1.74 14.80 -18.44
N LYS A 36 -1.11 15.61 -19.28
CA LYS A 36 0.14 15.26 -19.96
C LYS A 36 1.26 15.00 -18.97
N GLU A 37 1.46 15.91 -18.00
CA GLU A 37 2.50 15.80 -16.99
C GLU A 37 2.34 14.52 -16.14
N LEU A 38 1.11 14.21 -15.72
CA LEU A 38 0.82 13.00 -14.95
C LEU A 38 0.95 11.72 -15.78
N ASP A 39 0.54 11.73 -17.05
CA ASP A 39 0.69 10.59 -17.95
C ASP A 39 2.16 10.21 -18.18
N GLU A 40 3.06 11.20 -18.13
CA GLU A 40 4.51 11.02 -18.30
C GLU A 40 5.23 10.63 -17.01
N SER A 41 4.83 11.19 -15.86
CA SER A 41 5.65 11.14 -14.63
C SER A 41 5.05 10.36 -13.47
N SER A 42 3.73 10.11 -13.47
CA SER A 42 3.02 9.58 -12.30
C SER A 42 2.36 8.23 -12.60
N PRO A 43 2.31 7.29 -11.63
CA PRO A 43 1.51 6.08 -11.74
C PRO A 43 0.00 6.37 -11.74
N TYR A 44 -0.42 7.56 -11.31
CA TYR A 44 -1.82 8.00 -11.33
C TYR A 44 -1.97 9.24 -12.20
N SER A 45 -2.96 9.19 -13.09
CA SER A 45 -3.38 10.26 -13.98
C SER A 45 -4.92 10.27 -14.05
N PHE A 46 -5.48 11.00 -15.01
CA PHE A 46 -6.92 11.07 -15.22
C PHE A 46 -7.28 11.26 -16.70
N THR A 47 -8.53 10.97 -17.04
CA THR A 47 -9.21 11.51 -18.22
C THR A 47 -10.41 12.34 -17.77
N TRP A 48 -10.92 13.22 -18.63
CA TRP A 48 -12.00 14.13 -18.28
C TRP A 48 -13.00 14.31 -19.42
N GLU A 49 -14.25 14.55 -19.04
CA GLU A 49 -15.34 14.86 -19.97
C GLU A 49 -16.06 16.13 -19.53
N ARG A 50 -16.52 16.92 -20.50
CA ARG A 50 -17.31 18.14 -20.23
C ARG A 50 -18.71 17.77 -19.78
N GLN A 51 -19.17 18.41 -18.72
CA GLN A 51 -20.58 18.43 -18.35
C GLN A 51 -21.22 19.65 -18.99
N GLU A 52 -22.18 19.42 -19.88
CA GLU A 52 -22.81 20.46 -20.68
C GLU A 52 -24.32 20.51 -20.44
N VAL A 53 -24.86 21.73 -20.29
CA VAL A 53 -26.30 21.97 -20.23
C VAL A 53 -26.75 22.79 -21.43
N SER A 54 -28.01 22.63 -21.83
CA SER A 54 -28.63 23.48 -22.85
C SER A 54 -28.60 24.94 -22.39
N SER A 55 -27.99 25.80 -23.21
CA SER A 55 -28.06 27.25 -23.03
C SER A 55 -29.48 27.73 -23.30
N ARG A 56 -29.95 28.73 -22.55
CA ARG A 56 -31.30 29.30 -22.70
C ARG A 56 -31.49 30.11 -24.00
N GLY A 57 -30.49 30.14 -24.89
CA GLY A 57 -30.57 30.80 -26.20
C GLY A 57 -29.52 30.29 -27.20
N CYS A 58 -29.89 30.33 -28.49
CA CYS A 58 -29.07 29.98 -29.68
C CYS A 58 -28.52 28.54 -29.77
N ASN A 59 -29.30 27.50 -29.42
CA ASN A 59 -28.88 26.08 -29.52
C ASN A 59 -27.49 25.75 -28.95
N GLY A 60 -26.95 26.64 -28.10
CA GLY A 60 -25.61 26.51 -27.56
C GLY A 60 -25.61 25.57 -26.37
N LYS A 61 -24.48 24.90 -26.16
CA LYS A 61 -24.23 24.15 -24.94
C LYS A 61 -23.31 24.96 -24.03
N LYS A 62 -23.64 25.03 -22.75
CA LYS A 62 -22.80 25.68 -21.74
C LYS A 62 -22.13 24.60 -20.89
N VAL A 63 -20.81 24.64 -20.83
CA VAL A 63 -20.04 23.79 -19.92
C VAL A 63 -20.29 24.27 -18.48
N VAL A 64 -20.79 23.37 -17.63
CA VAL A 64 -21.09 23.63 -16.21
C VAL A 64 -20.09 22.97 -15.28
N GLY A 65 -19.29 22.03 -15.77
CA GLY A 65 -18.32 21.31 -14.98
C GLY A 65 -17.62 20.22 -15.78
N TYR A 66 -16.94 19.33 -15.05
CA TYR A 66 -16.20 18.21 -15.60
C TYR A 66 -16.45 16.95 -14.79
N THR A 67 -16.37 15.81 -15.48
CA THR A 67 -16.30 14.49 -14.85
C THR A 67 -14.90 13.94 -15.04
N PHE A 68 -14.20 13.66 -13.94
CA PHE A 68 -12.87 13.08 -13.95
C PHE A 68 -12.92 11.58 -13.71
N TYR A 69 -12.15 10.85 -14.51
CA TYR A 69 -12.00 9.41 -14.43
C TYR A 69 -10.54 9.11 -14.05
N PRO A 70 -10.29 8.48 -12.90
CA PRO A 70 -8.93 8.13 -12.51
C PRO A 70 -8.35 7.09 -13.47
N LYS A 71 -7.10 7.29 -13.87
CA LYS A 71 -6.36 6.43 -14.79
C LYS A 71 -5.09 5.95 -14.10
N PHE A 72 -4.89 4.64 -14.05
CA PHE A 72 -3.70 4.05 -13.46
C PHE A 72 -2.72 3.61 -14.56
N ILE A 73 -1.45 3.92 -14.36
CA ILE A 73 -0.38 3.76 -15.34
C ILE A 73 0.73 2.89 -14.71
N GLN A 74 0.65 1.58 -14.97
CA GLN A 74 1.58 0.60 -14.38
C GLN A 74 3.05 0.90 -14.74
N LYS A 75 3.32 1.42 -15.94
CA LYS A 75 4.69 1.71 -16.42
C LYS A 75 5.42 2.79 -15.60
N ASN A 76 4.70 3.70 -14.95
CA ASN A 76 5.27 4.81 -14.18
C ASN A 76 5.39 4.46 -12.69
N LYS A 77 5.04 3.21 -12.30
CA LYS A 77 5.13 2.76 -10.92
C LYS A 77 6.58 2.40 -10.58
N ASP A 78 7.08 2.95 -9.48
CA ASP A 78 8.41 2.61 -8.99
C ASP A 78 8.45 1.14 -8.50
N PRO A 79 9.28 0.27 -9.11
CA PRO A 79 9.38 -1.14 -8.72
C PRO A 79 9.87 -1.35 -7.27
N GLN A 80 10.67 -0.43 -6.73
CA GLN A 80 11.16 -0.50 -5.34
C GLN A 80 10.04 -0.16 -4.36
N LEU A 81 9.25 0.88 -4.66
CA LEU A 81 8.08 1.22 -3.86
C LEU A 81 7.04 0.10 -3.90
N GLU A 82 6.80 -0.50 -5.07
CA GLU A 82 5.90 -1.64 -5.21
C GLU A 82 6.36 -2.84 -4.38
N LYS A 83 7.66 -3.18 -4.40
CA LYS A 83 8.21 -4.24 -3.53
C LYS A 83 8.01 -3.91 -2.06
N LYS A 84 8.23 -2.66 -1.65
CA LYS A 84 8.04 -2.23 -0.25
C LYS A 84 6.57 -2.26 0.17
N GLU A 85 5.66 -1.81 -0.69
CA GLU A 85 4.21 -1.88 -0.44
C GLU A 85 3.71 -3.33 -0.40
N LEU A 86 4.19 -4.19 -1.30
CA LEU A 86 3.91 -5.62 -1.28
C LEU A 86 4.44 -6.24 0.01
N GLN A 87 5.69 -5.97 0.39
CA GLN A 87 6.28 -6.44 1.66
C GLN A 87 5.53 -5.91 2.89
N ALA A 88 5.03 -4.68 2.86
CA ALA A 88 4.24 -4.08 3.93
C ALA A 88 2.83 -4.68 4.02
N LYS A 89 2.16 -4.93 2.89
CA LYS A 89 0.87 -5.65 2.83
C LYS A 89 1.00 -7.10 3.28
N VAL A 90 2.10 -7.75 2.89
CA VAL A 90 2.56 -9.08 3.35
C VAL A 90 3.07 -9.03 4.81
N GLY A 91 3.22 -7.84 5.37
CA GLY A 91 3.76 -7.58 6.70
C GLY A 91 2.80 -7.85 7.86
N ASN A 92 1.51 -7.99 7.61
CA ASN A 92 0.52 -8.17 8.68
C ASN A 92 0.44 -9.64 9.12
N ILE A 93 0.79 -9.85 10.39
CA ILE A 93 1.02 -11.12 11.11
C ILE A 93 -0.23 -12.01 11.23
N ALA A 94 -1.31 -11.72 10.51
CA ALA A 94 -2.55 -12.49 10.52
C ALA A 94 -3.01 -12.80 9.09
N GLY A 95 -2.73 -14.03 8.65
CA GLY A 95 -3.35 -14.64 7.48
C GLY A 95 -2.40 -14.88 6.31
N ALA A 96 -2.26 -16.16 5.96
CA ALA A 96 -1.80 -16.84 4.72
C ALA A 96 -0.62 -16.29 3.87
N TYR A 97 -0.25 -15.02 3.93
CA TYR A 97 0.75 -14.40 3.07
C TYR A 97 1.62 -13.43 3.88
N GLY A 98 2.30 -13.96 4.90
CA GLY A 98 3.26 -13.24 5.76
C GLY A 98 4.43 -14.09 6.26
N MET A 99 4.77 -15.13 5.48
CA MET A 99 5.99 -15.96 5.45
C MET A 99 6.32 -16.95 6.60
N LEU A 100 5.53 -17.06 7.68
CA LEU A 100 5.62 -18.22 8.57
C LEU A 100 4.46 -19.18 8.31
N ASP A 101 4.76 -20.48 8.37
CA ASP A 101 3.75 -21.53 8.33
C ASP A 101 2.81 -21.35 9.53
N ARG A 102 1.52 -21.62 9.32
CA ARG A 102 0.50 -21.45 10.36
C ARG A 102 0.85 -22.20 11.65
N THR A 103 1.40 -23.41 11.52
CA THR A 103 1.86 -24.23 12.65
C THR A 103 2.98 -23.55 13.43
N VAL A 104 3.91 -22.88 12.75
CA VAL A 104 4.99 -22.11 13.39
C VAL A 104 4.41 -20.86 14.05
N SER A 105 3.56 -20.10 13.37
CA SER A 105 2.96 -18.89 13.95
C SER A 105 2.12 -19.19 15.19
N ASP A 106 1.31 -20.26 15.14
CA ASP A 106 0.48 -20.69 16.26
C ASP A 106 1.37 -21.13 17.43
N TYR A 107 2.49 -21.82 17.15
CA TYR A 107 3.44 -22.19 18.20
C TYR A 107 4.09 -20.98 18.87
N LEU A 108 4.53 -19.98 18.09
CA LEU A 108 5.13 -18.76 18.64
C LEU A 108 4.13 -18.00 19.53
N LEU A 109 2.89 -17.85 19.07
CA LEU A 109 1.85 -17.09 19.78
C LEU A 109 1.32 -17.81 21.02
N TYR A 110 1.00 -19.10 20.90
CA TYR A 110 0.22 -19.82 21.91
C TYR A 110 1.06 -20.78 22.77
N ASN A 111 2.20 -21.27 22.27
CA ASN A 111 3.06 -22.19 23.01
C ASN A 111 4.26 -21.48 23.63
N LEU A 112 4.82 -20.47 22.96
CA LEU A 112 5.88 -19.61 23.51
C LEU A 112 5.37 -18.32 24.14
N ASN A 113 4.06 -18.03 24.03
CA ASN A 113 3.43 -16.81 24.55
C ASN A 113 4.12 -15.52 24.06
N MET A 114 4.65 -15.51 22.84
CA MET A 114 5.26 -14.31 22.26
C MET A 114 4.17 -13.35 21.80
N THR A 115 4.40 -12.05 21.95
CA THR A 115 3.51 -11.06 21.35
C THR A 115 3.75 -10.95 19.84
N LYS A 116 2.78 -10.38 19.12
CA LYS A 116 2.95 -10.14 17.68
C LYS A 116 4.11 -9.19 17.41
N GLU A 117 4.33 -8.21 18.28
CA GLU A 117 5.41 -7.23 18.20
C GLU A 117 6.78 -7.92 18.34
N GLU A 118 6.91 -8.85 19.29
CA GLU A 118 8.14 -9.63 19.50
C GLU A 118 8.45 -10.56 18.32
N ILE A 119 7.42 -11.20 17.76
CA ILE A 119 7.55 -12.04 16.55
C ILE A 119 7.99 -11.17 15.38
N ASN A 120 7.38 -9.99 15.21
CA ASN A 120 7.72 -9.09 14.11
C ASN A 120 9.14 -8.53 14.22
N ALA A 121 9.57 -8.18 15.43
CA ALA A 121 10.94 -7.71 15.70
C ALA A 121 12.00 -8.75 15.34
N ASN A 122 11.66 -10.04 15.41
CA ASN A 122 12.55 -11.16 15.07
C ASN A 122 12.13 -11.88 13.77
N LYS A 123 11.27 -11.27 12.94
CA LYS A 123 10.64 -11.94 11.79
C LYS A 123 11.66 -12.56 10.84
N ALA A 124 12.69 -11.80 10.46
CA ALA A 124 13.73 -12.27 9.54
C ALA A 124 14.39 -13.57 10.03
N LEU A 125 14.66 -13.68 11.34
CA LEU A 125 15.23 -14.89 11.93
C LEU A 125 14.30 -16.09 11.76
N PHE A 126 13.02 -15.95 12.09
CA PHE A 126 12.06 -17.05 11.99
C PHE A 126 11.84 -17.50 10.54
N LEU A 127 11.85 -16.56 9.58
CA LEU A 127 11.76 -16.88 8.16
C LEU A 127 12.97 -17.68 7.68
N THR A 128 14.18 -17.25 8.03
CA THR A 128 15.39 -18.00 7.71
C THR A 128 15.37 -19.37 8.39
N ALA A 129 14.95 -19.45 9.66
CA ALA A 129 14.84 -20.71 10.37
C ALA A 129 13.89 -21.69 9.68
N GLN A 130 12.74 -21.21 9.20
CA GLN A 130 11.76 -22.04 8.50
C GLN A 130 12.27 -22.55 7.15
N GLN A 131 13.09 -21.76 6.45
CA GLN A 131 13.69 -22.14 5.17
C GLN A 131 14.86 -23.13 5.34
N THR A 132 15.64 -22.98 6.41
CA THR A 132 16.87 -23.75 6.62
C THR A 132 16.67 -25.01 7.44
N LEU A 133 15.78 -24.98 8.45
CA LEU A 133 15.60 -26.08 9.37
C LEU A 133 14.39 -26.93 8.98
N PRO A 134 14.55 -28.26 8.82
CA PRO A 134 13.41 -29.15 8.68
C PRO A 134 12.60 -29.13 9.97
N ASN A 135 11.28 -28.95 9.85
CA ASN A 135 10.34 -28.96 10.96
C ASN A 135 10.70 -28.00 12.13
N LEU A 136 10.68 -26.70 11.85
CA LEU A 136 11.02 -25.63 12.80
C LEU A 136 10.29 -25.74 14.17
N VAL A 137 9.05 -26.25 14.21
CA VAL A 137 8.29 -26.39 15.46
C VAL A 137 8.99 -27.32 16.45
N GLU A 138 9.58 -28.43 15.99
CA GLU A 138 10.32 -29.36 16.85
C GLU A 138 11.57 -28.71 17.46
N HIS A 139 12.29 -27.92 16.65
CA HIS A 139 13.45 -27.18 17.13
C HIS A 139 13.07 -26.10 18.16
N LEU A 140 11.94 -25.42 17.96
CA LEU A 140 11.41 -24.47 18.94
C LEU A 140 10.97 -25.17 20.23
N ALA A 141 10.38 -26.37 20.14
CA ALA A 141 9.99 -27.16 21.30
C ALA A 141 11.18 -27.64 22.13
N ASP A 142 12.24 -28.15 21.47
CA ASP A 142 13.49 -28.54 22.13
C ASP A 142 14.13 -27.35 22.87
N LEU A 143 14.18 -26.18 22.22
CA LEU A 143 14.70 -24.96 22.84
C LEU A 143 13.83 -24.48 24.01
N ARG A 144 12.50 -24.57 23.89
CA ARG A 144 11.57 -24.22 24.97
C ARG A 144 11.78 -25.10 26.20
N GLU A 145 11.91 -26.41 26.02
CA GLU A 145 12.10 -27.35 27.13
C GLU A 145 13.42 -27.10 27.86
N ARG A 146 14.50 -26.85 27.11
CA ARG A 146 15.81 -26.47 27.68
C ARG A 146 15.74 -25.15 28.43
N ALA A 147 15.07 -24.14 27.85
CA ALA A 147 14.88 -22.85 28.49
C ALA A 147 14.13 -22.99 29.82
N ALA A 148 13.04 -23.78 29.83
CA ALA A 148 12.26 -24.04 31.03
C ALA A 148 13.09 -24.72 32.14
N ARG A 149 13.86 -25.77 31.81
CA ARG A 149 14.74 -26.46 32.77
C ARG A 149 15.81 -25.53 33.38
N SER A 150 16.28 -24.55 32.62
CA SER A 150 17.28 -23.58 33.07
C SER A 150 16.71 -22.27 33.63
N GLY A 151 15.38 -22.15 33.75
CA GLY A 151 14.71 -20.93 34.20
C GLY A 151 14.96 -19.71 33.28
N LYS A 152 15.14 -19.94 31.98
CA LYS A 152 15.42 -18.90 30.97
C LYS A 152 14.16 -18.56 30.16
N GLY A 153 14.06 -17.31 29.71
CA GLY A 153 12.92 -16.80 28.92
C GLY A 153 13.15 -16.83 27.41
N THR A 154 12.22 -16.21 26.67
CA THR A 154 12.15 -16.19 25.20
C THR A 154 13.42 -15.69 24.50
N GLY A 155 14.13 -14.72 25.08
CA GLY A 155 15.40 -14.23 24.53
C GLY A 155 16.48 -15.33 24.41
N TRP A 156 16.47 -16.31 25.31
CA TRP A 156 17.38 -17.46 25.24
C TRP A 156 17.01 -18.40 24.08
N ILE A 157 15.71 -18.62 23.87
CA ILE A 157 15.20 -19.42 22.75
C ILE A 157 15.60 -18.77 21.41
N ILE A 158 15.45 -17.46 21.27
CA ILE A 158 15.86 -16.71 20.07
C ILE A 158 17.36 -16.87 19.79
N ASN A 159 18.20 -16.75 20.82
CA ASN A 159 19.65 -16.93 20.68
C ASN A 159 20.02 -18.39 20.36
N GLY A 160 19.34 -19.36 20.95
CA GLY A 160 19.51 -20.77 20.63
C GLY A 160 19.13 -21.08 19.18
N LEU A 161 18.06 -20.45 18.68
CA LEU A 161 17.64 -20.58 17.29
C LEU A 161 18.66 -19.97 16.31
N LYS A 162 19.21 -18.79 16.62
CA LYS A 162 20.33 -18.20 15.86
C LYS A 162 21.53 -19.14 15.76
N GLY A 163 21.84 -19.87 16.84
CA GLY A 163 22.92 -20.85 16.87
C GLY A 163 22.70 -22.06 15.95
N LYS A 164 21.44 -22.45 15.70
CA LYS A 164 21.08 -23.61 14.85
C LYS A 164 21.08 -23.28 13.34
N ILE A 165 21.03 -22.01 12.96
CA ILE A 165 20.95 -21.55 11.55
C ILE A 165 22.34 -21.23 10.98
N LYS A 166 23.37 -21.20 11.82
CA LYS A 166 24.77 -20.97 11.42
C LYS A 166 25.40 -22.18 10.75
#